data_AF-A0A3D4NVA5-F1
#
_entry.id   AF-A0A3D4NVA5-F1
#
_cell.length_a   1.000
_cell.length_b   1.000
_cell.length_c   1.000
_cell.angle_alpha   90.00
_cell.angle_beta   90.00
_cell.angle_gamma   90.00
#
_symmetry.space_group_name_H-M   'P 1'
#
loop_
_entity.id
_entity.type
_entity.pdbx_description
1 polymer ?
#
loop_
_entity_poly.entity_id
_entity_poly.type
_entity_poly.pdbx_seq_one_letter_code
_entity_poly.pdbx_strand_id
1 'polypeptide(L)' 'MRVLIAEHDHPVYAQLLRQAAPDLEVLTSGDSAELAS' A
#
# COMPACT_ATOMS: atom_id res chain seq x y z
N MET A 1 -7.62 3.62 -9.42
CA MET A 1 -7.79 4.25 -8.08
C MET A 1 -6.59 3.82 -7.23
N ARG A 2 -5.97 4.71 -6.44
CA ARG A 2 -4.70 4.42 -5.72
C ARG A 2 -4.91 4.41 -4.20
N VAL A 3 -4.17 3.55 -3.49
CA VAL A 3 -4.24 3.41 -2.02
C VAL A 3 -2.83 3.49 -1.43
N LEU A 4 -2.67 4.31 -0.39
CA LEU A 4 -1.44 4.56 0.33
C LEU A 4 -1.55 3.97 1.74
N ILE A 5 -0.56 3.19 2.19
CA ILE A 5 -0.55 2.54 3.51
C ILE A 5 0.71 2.95 4.25
N ALA A 6 0.52 3.73 5.31
CA ALA A 6 1.55 4.38 6.10
C ALA A 6 1.59 3.79 7.52
N GLU A 7 1.67 2.47 7.63
CA GLU A 7 1.66 1.76 8.92
C GLU A 7 2.79 0.74 9.00
N HIS A 8 3.19 0.36 10.21
CA HIS A 8 4.32 -0.55 10.43
C HIS A 8 4.08 -1.95 9.84
N ASP A 9 2.81 -2.38 9.75
CA ASP A 9 2.35 -3.64 9.15
C ASP A 9 1.78 -3.48 7.73
N HIS A 10 2.14 -2.40 7.02
CA HIS A 10 1.77 -2.20 5.62
C HIS A 10 2.02 -3.40 4.67
N PRO A 11 3.01 -4.30 4.88
CA PRO A 11 3.21 -5.45 4.01
C PRO A 11 2.00 -6.40 4.01
N VAL A 12 1.36 -6.59 5.17
CA VAL A 12 0.20 -7.49 5.32
C VAL A 12 -1.00 -6.91 4.58
N TYR A 13 -1.28 -5.63 4.78
CA TYR A 13 -2.40 -4.96 4.10
C TYR A 13 -2.22 -4.89 2.58
N ALA A 14 -0.99 -4.65 2.11
CA ALA A 14 -0.71 -4.65 0.69
C ALA A 14 -0.94 -6.02 0.04
N GLN A 15 -0.63 -7.10 0.76
CA GLN A 15 -0.86 -8.46 0.29
C GLN A 15 -2.36 -8.79 0.20
N LEU A 16 -3.14 -8.41 1.23
CA LEU A 16 -4.59 -8.58 1.23
C LEU A 16 -5.26 -7.76 0.11
N LEU A 17 -4.82 -6.52 -0.11
CA LEU A 17 -5.35 -5.65 -1.17
C LEU A 17 -5.06 -6.17 -2.57
N ARG A 18 -3.85 -6.69 -2.81
CA ARG A 18 -3.52 -7.32 -4.12
C ARG A 18 -4.37 -8.56 -4.40
N GLN A 19 -4.76 -9.30 -3.36
CA GLN A 19 -5.64 -10.47 -3.50
C GLN A 19 -7.10 -10.08 -3.72
N ALA A 20 -7.58 -9.08 -2.99
CA ALA A 20 -8.98 -8.65 -3.06
C ALA A 20 -9.28 -7.77 -4.29
N ALA A 21 -8.27 -7.04 -4.78
CA ALA A 21 -8.40 -6.09 -5.88
C ALA A 21 -7.12 -6.10 -6.74
N PRO A 22 -6.94 -7.09 -7.63
CA PRO A 22 -5.73 -7.24 -8.45
C PRO A 22 -5.48 -6.08 -9.42
N ASP A 23 -6.52 -5.33 -9.78
CA ASP A 23 -6.43 -4.15 -10.65
C ASP A 23 -5.99 -2.88 -9.89
N LEU A 24 -5.79 -2.98 -8.57
CA LEU A 24 -5.42 -1.85 -7.72
C LEU A 24 -3.90 -1.72 -7.64
N GLU A 25 -3.38 -0.55 -7.98
CA GLU A 25 -1.97 -0.22 -7.80
C GLU A 25 -1.69 0.07 -6.32
N VAL A 26 -0.89 -0.81 -5.69
CA VAL A 26 -0.55 -0.74 -4.27
C VAL A 26 0.91 -0.34 -4.11
N LEU A 27 1.14 0.90 -3.69
CA LEU A 27 2.44 1.46 -3.35
C LEU A 27 2.65 1.39 -1.83
N THR A 28 3.83 0.93 -1.41
CA THR A 28 4.22 0.80 0.00
C THR A 28 5.63 1.32 0.20
N SER A 29 5.86 2.07 1.28
CA SER A 29 7.18 2.55 1.72
C SER A 29 7.16 2.56 3.25
N GLY A 30 8.32 2.29 3.84
CA GLY A 30 8.52 2.45 5.29
C GLY A 30 8.51 3.92 5.72
N ASP A 31 8.67 4.85 4.79
CA ASP A 31 8.52 6.28 5.01
C ASP A 31 7.25 6.80 4.32
N SER A 32 6.32 7.29 5.12
CA SER A 32 5.04 7.82 4.64
C SER A 32 5.20 9.11 3.83
N ALA A 33 6.30 9.85 4.04
CA ALA A 33 6.62 11.04 3.27
C ALA A 33 7.05 10.70 1.84
N GLU A 34 7.82 9.62 1.65
CA GLU A 34 8.19 9.12 0.31
C GLU A 34 6.99 8.60 -0.46
N LEU A 35 5.96 8.11 0.22
CA LEU A 35 4.75 7.61 -0.43
C LEU A 35 3.83 8.73 -0.96
N ALA A 36 3.98 9.94 -0.43
CA ALA A 36 3.10 11.07 -0.69
C ALA A 36 3.69 12.10 -1.68
N SER A 37 4.97 11.97 -2.06
CA SER A 37 5.65 12.86 -3.04
C SER A 37 5.31 12.48 -4.49
#